data_AF-B8Y3J6-F1
#
_entry.id   AF-B8Y3J6-F1
#
_cell.length_a   1.000
_cell.length_b   1.000
_cell.length_c   1.000
_cell.angle_alpha   90.00
_cell.angle_beta   90.00
_cell.angle_gamma   90.00
#
_symmetry.space_group_name_H-M   'P 1'
#
loop_
_entity.id
_entity.type
_entity.pdbx_description
1 polymer ?
#
loop_
_entity_poly.entity_id
_entity_poly.type
_entity_poly.pdbx_seq_one_letter_code
_entity_poly.pdbx_strand_id
1 'polypeptide(L)'
;MPHIPKTIAKNQPKSTAFLQWQLEENLLAQFERLIDLLKTPEDIDFLAPLIQQQIYYVLLKSNQGQKLRELVNEGSHTQRIAQTAFWIEQHLSEPLRVEDLAKQAGMSVSGFHSHLKKMTNMSPLQYQKSHRLLAAQRLI
;
A
#
# COMPACT_ATOMS: atom_id res chain seq x y z
N MET A 1 26.25 -4.88 -43.20
CA MET A 1 26.95 -4.46 -41.95
C MET A 1 28.00 -3.42 -42.31
N PRO A 2 28.56 -2.64 -41.37
CA PRO A 2 28.23 -2.50 -39.94
C PRO A 2 27.62 -1.10 -39.68
N HIS A 3 27.53 -0.49 -38.48
CA HIS A 3 27.70 -0.89 -37.08
C HIS A 3 26.46 -0.40 -36.29
N ILE A 4 26.23 -0.94 -35.08
CA ILE A 4 25.34 -0.34 -34.07
C ILE A 4 26.16 -0.16 -32.77
N PRO A 5 26.32 1.07 -32.24
CA PRO A 5 26.90 1.28 -30.90
C PRO A 5 25.92 0.86 -29.80
N LYS A 6 26.39 0.01 -28.88
CA LYS A 6 25.62 -0.51 -27.75
C LYS A 6 25.59 0.49 -26.59
N THR A 7 24.46 1.15 -26.33
CA THR A 7 24.22 1.79 -25.02
C THR A 7 22.75 1.76 -24.58
N ILE A 8 22.20 0.57 -24.35
CA ILE A 8 20.97 0.44 -23.55
C ILE A 8 21.36 0.65 -22.09
N ALA A 9 21.32 1.90 -21.64
CA ALA A 9 21.45 2.24 -20.24
C ALA A 9 20.26 1.63 -19.48
N LYS A 10 20.52 0.53 -18.74
CA LYS A 10 19.56 -0.04 -17.79
C LYS A 10 19.30 0.97 -16.66
N ASN A 11 18.32 1.85 -16.86
CA ASN A 11 17.79 2.68 -15.80
C ASN A 11 16.27 2.53 -15.73
N GLN A 12 15.82 1.31 -15.44
CA GLN A 12 14.44 1.12 -14.98
C GLN A 12 14.32 1.79 -13.60
N PRO A 13 13.40 2.75 -13.41
CA PRO A 13 13.17 3.31 -12.10
C PRO A 13 12.66 2.20 -11.18
N LYS A 14 13.38 1.93 -10.08
CA LYS A 14 12.92 1.07 -8.97
C LYS A 14 11.77 1.75 -8.23
N SER A 15 10.64 1.92 -8.90
CA SER A 15 9.40 2.44 -8.33
C SER A 15 8.64 1.31 -7.64
N THR A 16 9.21 0.81 -6.54
CA THR A 16 8.62 -0.27 -5.74
C THR A 16 7.45 0.28 -4.94
N ALA A 17 6.31 0.41 -5.63
CA ALA A 17 5.01 0.73 -5.06
C ALA A 17 4.61 -0.28 -3.97
N PHE A 18 3.60 0.08 -3.19
CA PHE A 18 3.07 -0.66 -2.03
C PHE A 18 2.64 -2.12 -2.35
N LEU A 19 2.51 -2.44 -3.65
CA LEU A 19 2.04 -3.71 -4.19
C LEU A 19 3.13 -4.80 -4.32
N GLN A 20 4.42 -4.47 -4.13
CA GLN A 20 5.51 -5.45 -4.26
C GLN A 20 6.27 -5.64 -2.93
N TRP A 21 5.51 -5.93 -1.88
CA TRP A 21 6.07 -6.54 -0.68
C TRP A 21 6.35 -8.00 -1.01
N GLN A 22 7.62 -8.39 -1.14
CA GLN A 22 7.97 -9.80 -1.03
C GLN A 22 7.69 -10.19 0.43
N LEU A 23 6.60 -10.92 0.65
CA LEU A 23 6.42 -11.61 1.92
C LEU A 23 7.58 -12.61 2.04
N GLU A 24 8.41 -12.44 3.06
CA GLU A 24 9.33 -13.50 3.47
C GLU A 24 8.48 -14.74 3.82
N GLU A 25 8.96 -15.94 3.51
CA GLU A 25 8.18 -17.19 3.67
C GLU A 25 7.59 -17.35 5.09
N ASN A 26 8.31 -16.86 6.09
CA ASN A 26 7.88 -16.81 7.49
C ASN A 26 6.60 -15.96 7.69
N LEU A 27 6.50 -14.82 6.99
CA LEU A 27 5.33 -13.93 7.07
C LEU A 27 4.11 -14.55 6.40
N LEU A 28 4.29 -15.20 5.24
CA LEU A 28 3.22 -15.93 4.56
C LEU A 28 2.63 -17.01 5.48
N ALA A 29 3.50 -17.80 6.13
CA ALA A 29 3.07 -18.82 7.08
C ALA A 29 2.26 -18.27 8.29
N GLN A 30 2.49 -17.02 8.73
CA GLN A 30 1.64 -16.41 9.76
C GLN A 30 0.24 -16.03 9.23
N PHE A 31 0.15 -15.57 7.98
CA PHE A 31 -1.15 -15.30 7.34
C PHE A 31 -1.92 -16.60 7.06
N GLU A 32 -1.23 -17.67 6.66
CA GLU A 32 -1.84 -19.01 6.53
C GLU A 32 -2.42 -19.48 7.87
N ARG A 33 -1.68 -19.34 8.99
CA ARG A 33 -2.19 -19.68 10.33
C ARG A 33 -3.41 -18.84 10.75
N LEU A 34 -3.50 -17.56 10.36
CA LEU A 34 -4.71 -16.76 10.59
C LEU A 34 -5.91 -17.26 9.78
N ILE A 35 -5.70 -17.74 8.56
CA ILE A 35 -6.76 -18.31 7.71
C ILE A 35 -7.18 -19.69 8.26
N ASP A 36 -6.23 -20.50 8.73
CA ASP A 36 -6.50 -21.81 9.31
C ASP A 36 -7.31 -21.74 10.62
N LEU A 37 -7.21 -20.66 11.39
CA LEU A 37 -8.09 -20.43 12.56
C LEU A 37 -9.58 -20.36 12.20
N LEU A 38 -9.96 -20.12 10.94
CA LEU A 38 -11.35 -20.24 10.50
C LEU A 38 -11.88 -21.69 10.57
N LYS A 39 -10.99 -22.68 10.76
CA LYS A 39 -11.32 -24.10 10.97
C LYS A 39 -11.48 -24.47 12.45
N THR A 40 -10.94 -23.68 13.39
CA THR A 40 -11.12 -23.83 14.84
C THR A 40 -11.54 -22.50 15.49
N PRO A 41 -12.81 -22.07 15.29
CA PRO A 41 -13.30 -20.78 15.77
C PRO A 41 -13.12 -20.55 17.28
N GLU A 42 -13.16 -21.62 18.07
CA GLU A 42 -12.92 -21.63 19.52
C GLU A 42 -11.52 -21.12 19.93
N ASP A 43 -10.53 -21.25 19.05
CA ASP A 43 -9.16 -20.79 19.30
C ASP A 43 -8.93 -19.32 18.93
N ILE A 44 -9.84 -18.70 18.16
CA ILE A 44 -9.64 -17.37 17.56
C ILE A 44 -9.30 -16.32 18.61
N ASP A 45 -10.11 -16.22 19.67
CA ASP A 45 -9.96 -15.18 20.69
C ASP A 45 -8.60 -15.23 21.42
N PHE A 46 -7.97 -16.40 21.48
CA PHE A 46 -6.67 -16.60 22.12
C PHE A 46 -5.50 -16.59 21.13
N LEU A 47 -5.61 -17.29 20.00
CA LEU A 47 -4.50 -17.46 19.05
C LEU A 47 -4.39 -16.33 18.03
N ALA A 48 -5.50 -15.71 17.58
CA ALA A 48 -5.42 -14.65 16.58
C ALA A 48 -4.62 -13.43 17.06
N PRO A 49 -4.76 -12.91 18.31
CA PRO A 49 -3.93 -11.83 18.81
C PRO A 49 -2.44 -12.19 18.84
N LEU A 50 -2.09 -13.43 19.20
CA LEU A 50 -0.70 -13.90 19.25
C LEU A 50 -0.06 -13.95 17.86
N ILE A 51 -0.78 -14.46 16.86
CA ILE A 51 -0.29 -14.51 15.47
C ILE A 51 -0.19 -13.09 14.89
N GLN A 52 -1.12 -12.19 15.22
CA GLN A 52 -1.04 -10.77 14.85
C GLN A 52 0.21 -10.09 15.42
N GLN A 53 0.54 -10.31 16.70
CA GLN A 53 1.80 -9.81 17.28
C GLN A 53 3.03 -10.38 16.57
N GLN A 54 2.98 -11.66 16.16
CA GLN A 54 4.05 -12.31 15.41
C GLN A 54 4.23 -11.68 14.02
N ILE A 55 3.13 -11.36 13.33
CA ILE A 55 3.12 -10.59 12.07
C ILE A 55 3.73 -9.20 12.27
N TYR A 56 3.31 -8.45 13.28
CA TYR A 56 3.86 -7.11 13.56
C TYR A 56 5.37 -7.16 13.86
N TYR A 57 5.82 -8.13 14.65
CA TYR A 57 7.24 -8.34 14.94
C TYR A 57 8.06 -8.61 13.67
N VAL A 58 7.62 -9.55 12.82
CA VAL A 58 8.30 -9.88 11.56
C VAL A 58 8.33 -8.65 10.63
N LEU A 59 7.21 -7.94 10.48
CA LEU A 59 7.12 -6.75 9.65
C LEU A 59 8.06 -5.63 10.09
N LEU A 60 8.09 -5.30 11.39
CA LEU A 60 8.93 -4.23 11.95
C LEU A 60 10.43 -4.56 11.90
N LYS A 61 10.78 -5.85 12.01
CA LYS A 61 12.16 -6.36 11.97
C LYS A 61 12.67 -6.61 10.55
N SER A 62 11.80 -6.88 9.59
CA SER A 62 12.15 -7.09 8.18
C SER A 62 12.93 -5.91 7.60
N ASN A 63 13.65 -6.16 6.50
CA ASN A 63 14.35 -5.09 5.77
C ASN A 63 13.37 -4.06 5.15
N GLN A 64 12.07 -4.37 5.08
CA GLN A 64 10.99 -3.44 4.68
C GLN A 64 10.44 -2.62 5.86
N GLY A 65 10.79 -2.97 7.10
CA GLY A 65 10.31 -2.33 8.33
C GLY A 65 10.71 -0.85 8.47
N GLN A 66 11.63 -0.34 7.66
CA GLN A 66 11.87 1.10 7.50
C GLN A 66 10.66 1.80 6.85
N LYS A 67 10.09 1.24 5.78
CA LYS A 67 8.91 1.81 5.10
C LYS A 67 7.69 1.81 6.02
N LEU A 68 7.54 0.77 6.84
CA LEU A 68 6.49 0.71 7.86
C LEU A 68 6.69 1.80 8.93
N ARG A 69 7.93 2.04 9.37
CA ARG A 69 8.26 3.17 10.24
C ARG A 69 7.99 4.52 9.58
N GLU A 70 8.28 4.69 8.29
CA GLU A 70 7.97 5.92 7.54
C GLU A 70 6.45 6.16 7.40
N LEU A 71 5.62 5.10 7.36
CA LEU A 71 4.16 5.19 7.37
C LEU A 71 3.58 5.59 8.74
N VAL A 72 4.20 5.15 9.83
CA VAL A 72 3.74 5.43 11.20
C VAL A 72 4.32 6.75 11.73
N ASN A 73 5.47 7.20 11.22
CA ASN A 73 6.12 8.44 11.65
C ASN A 73 5.24 9.68 11.36
N GLU A 74 4.91 10.40 12.43
CA GLU A 74 3.96 11.52 12.37
C GLU A 74 4.45 12.66 11.48
N GLY A 75 3.56 13.13 10.60
CA GLY A 75 3.82 14.22 9.68
C GLY A 75 4.62 13.84 8.42
N SER A 76 5.02 12.57 8.23
CA SER A 76 5.74 12.14 7.03
C SER A 76 4.89 12.30 5.76
N HIS A 77 5.53 12.50 4.60
CA HIS A 77 4.82 12.52 3.32
C HIS A 77 4.09 11.18 3.05
N THR A 78 4.68 10.05 3.43
CA THR A 78 4.09 8.73 3.26
C THR A 78 2.84 8.55 4.13
N GLN A 79 2.87 9.01 5.39
CA GLN A 79 1.72 8.99 6.29
C GLN A 79 0.58 9.88 5.77
N ARG A 80 0.89 11.12 5.36
CA ARG A 80 -0.08 12.08 4.79
C ARG A 80 -0.78 11.51 3.56
N ILE A 81 -0.05 10.83 2.67
CA ILE A 81 -0.62 10.15 1.50
C ILE A 81 -1.48 8.95 1.92
N ALA A 82 -1.06 8.15 2.91
CA ALA A 82 -1.85 7.04 3.42
C ALA A 82 -3.19 7.49 4.03
N GLN A 83 -3.17 8.56 4.84
CA GLN A 83 -4.39 9.20 5.38
C GLN A 83 -5.31 9.71 4.26
N THR A 84 -4.74 10.29 3.21
CA THR A 84 -5.50 10.80 2.07
C THR A 84 -6.09 9.65 1.23
N ALA A 85 -5.35 8.55 1.04
CA ALA A 85 -5.85 7.35 0.36
C ALA A 85 -7.01 6.70 1.14
N PHE A 86 -6.89 6.60 2.46
CA PHE A 86 -7.98 6.16 3.33
C PHE A 86 -9.22 7.07 3.23
N TRP A 87 -9.03 8.39 3.15
CA TRP A 87 -10.15 9.32 2.91
C TRP A 87 -10.85 9.05 1.57
N ILE A 88 -10.11 8.78 0.49
CA ILE A 88 -10.67 8.42 -0.83
C ILE A 88 -11.51 7.13 -0.73
N GLU A 89 -11.08 6.16 0.06
CA GLU A 89 -11.79 4.88 0.27
C GLU A 89 -13.09 5.04 1.06
N GLN A 90 -13.15 5.99 1.99
CA GLN A 90 -14.39 6.33 2.69
C GLN A 90 -15.36 7.14 1.81
N HIS A 91 -14.84 7.99 0.92
CA HIS A 91 -15.63 8.90 0.07
C HIS A 91 -15.67 8.46 -1.39
N LEU A 92 -15.70 7.14 -1.64
CA LEU A 92 -15.64 6.59 -3.00
C LEU A 92 -16.74 7.16 -3.89
N SER A 93 -17.96 7.38 -3.40
CA SER A 93 -19.11 7.86 -4.18
C SER A 93 -19.02 9.34 -4.59
N GLU A 94 -18.14 10.13 -3.99
CA GLU A 94 -18.10 11.59 -4.16
C GLU A 94 -17.24 12.06 -5.36
N PRO A 95 -17.47 13.28 -5.90
CA PRO A 95 -16.63 13.85 -6.95
C PRO A 95 -15.25 14.24 -6.40
N LEU A 96 -14.19 13.62 -6.93
CA LEU A 96 -12.83 13.80 -6.43
C LEU A 96 -12.15 15.07 -7.00
N ARG A 97 -11.77 16.00 -6.12
CA ARG A 97 -10.93 17.17 -6.45
C ARG A 97 -9.52 16.94 -5.93
N VAL A 98 -8.54 16.94 -6.82
CA VAL A 98 -7.14 16.59 -6.45
C VAL A 98 -6.46 17.74 -5.70
N GLU A 99 -6.92 18.97 -5.94
CA GLU A 99 -6.49 20.20 -5.28
C GLU A 99 -6.79 20.14 -3.78
N ASP A 100 -8.00 19.69 -3.42
CA ASP A 100 -8.45 19.59 -2.03
C ASP A 100 -7.69 18.47 -1.30
N LEU A 101 -7.48 17.31 -1.93
CA LEU A 101 -6.64 16.22 -1.42
C LEU A 101 -5.18 16.66 -1.20
N ALA A 102 -4.60 17.36 -2.16
CA ALA A 102 -3.23 17.86 -2.05
C ALA A 102 -3.09 18.87 -0.91
N LYS A 103 -4.08 19.77 -0.75
CA LYS A 103 -4.16 20.72 0.37
C LYS A 103 -4.30 20.00 1.72
N GLN A 104 -5.15 18.98 1.82
CA GLN A 104 -5.32 18.15 3.01
C GLN A 104 -4.02 17.40 3.37
N ALA A 105 -3.29 16.88 2.38
CA ALA A 105 -1.97 16.27 2.57
C ALA A 105 -0.87 17.30 2.93
N GLY A 106 -1.11 18.61 2.76
CA GLY A 106 -0.11 19.66 2.91
C GLY A 106 0.95 19.65 1.80
N MET A 107 0.55 19.34 0.57
CA MET A 107 1.42 19.20 -0.60
C MET A 107 0.95 20.08 -1.77
N SER A 108 1.85 20.35 -2.71
CA SER A 108 1.44 20.82 -4.04
C SER A 108 0.76 19.69 -4.82
N VAL A 109 -0.13 20.02 -5.76
CA VAL A 109 -0.86 19.04 -6.59
C VAL A 109 0.09 18.08 -7.33
N SER A 110 1.20 18.60 -7.88
CA SER A 110 2.24 17.79 -8.51
C SER A 110 2.96 16.87 -7.51
N GLY A 111 3.27 17.38 -6.30
CA GLY A 111 3.85 16.59 -5.21
C GLY A 111 2.93 15.46 -4.76
N PHE A 112 1.65 15.73 -4.60
CA PHE A 112 0.61 14.75 -4.25
C PHE A 112 0.48 13.67 -5.33
N HIS A 113 0.32 14.05 -6.60
CA HIS A 113 0.29 13.10 -7.73
C HIS A 113 1.54 12.22 -7.78
N SER A 114 2.73 12.78 -7.58
CA SER A 114 3.99 12.04 -7.61
C SER A 114 4.07 11.01 -6.48
N HIS A 115 3.75 11.39 -5.24
CA HIS A 115 3.79 10.46 -4.10
C HIS A 115 2.68 9.41 -4.15
N LEU A 116 1.44 9.79 -4.46
CA LEU A 116 0.36 8.83 -4.61
C LEU A 116 0.68 7.82 -5.72
N LYS A 117 1.15 8.28 -6.89
CA LYS A 117 1.55 7.36 -7.97
C LYS A 117 2.74 6.48 -7.59
N LYS A 118 3.72 6.97 -6.82
CA LYS A 118 4.81 6.14 -6.28
C LYS A 118 4.29 5.05 -5.33
N MET A 119 3.26 5.34 -4.54
CA MET A 119 2.69 4.38 -3.58
C MET A 119 1.71 3.40 -4.22
N THR A 120 0.75 3.87 -5.02
CA THR A 120 -0.37 3.06 -5.55
C THR A 120 -0.14 2.57 -6.98
N ASN A 121 0.89 3.08 -7.67
CA ASN A 121 1.10 2.94 -9.11
C ASN A 121 -0.03 3.55 -10.00
N MET A 122 -0.94 4.34 -9.42
CA MET A 122 -2.12 4.91 -10.08
C MET A 122 -2.22 6.43 -9.89
N SER A 123 -2.97 7.13 -10.75
CA SER A 123 -3.42 8.49 -10.47
C SER A 123 -4.58 8.50 -9.44
N PRO A 124 -4.89 9.63 -8.78
CA PRO A 124 -5.98 9.71 -7.80
C PRO A 124 -7.35 9.26 -8.36
N LEU A 125 -7.67 9.69 -9.59
CA LEU A 125 -8.90 9.29 -10.29
C LEU A 125 -8.92 7.80 -10.67
N GLN A 126 -7.76 7.24 -11.05
CA GLN A 126 -7.64 5.80 -11.33
C GLN A 126 -7.82 4.97 -10.06
N TYR A 127 -7.26 5.43 -8.94
CA TYR A 127 -7.39 4.80 -7.62
C TYR A 127 -8.85 4.78 -7.14
N GLN A 128 -9.54 5.93 -7.19
CA GLN A 128 -10.96 5.98 -6.84
C GLN A 128 -11.80 5.06 -7.75
N LYS A 129 -11.53 5.04 -9.06
CA LYS A 129 -12.26 4.20 -10.02
C LYS A 129 -12.05 2.71 -9.78
N SER A 130 -10.82 2.26 -9.50
CA SER A 130 -10.55 0.85 -9.23
C SER A 130 -11.17 0.41 -7.90
N HIS A 131 -11.10 1.23 -6.85
CA HIS A 131 -11.72 0.93 -5.56
C HIS A 131 -13.26 0.94 -5.64
N ARG A 132 -13.88 1.84 -6.42
CA ARG A 132 -15.33 1.77 -6.73
C ARG A 132 -15.71 0.42 -7.36
N LEU A 133 -14.93 -0.07 -8.32
CA LEU A 133 -15.20 -1.34 -9.00
C LEU A 133 -15.03 -2.55 -8.07
N LEU A 134 -14.04 -2.52 -7.17
CA LEU A 134 -13.86 -3.55 -6.14
C LEU A 134 -14.97 -3.52 -5.09
N ALA A 135 -15.41 -2.35 -4.66
CA ALA A 135 -16.53 -2.20 -3.73
C ALA A 135 -17.84 -2.71 -4.33
N ALA A 136 -18.13 -2.40 -5.61
CA ALA A 136 -19.31 -2.90 -6.31
C ALA A 136 -19.32 -4.44 -6.44
N GLN A 137 -18.18 -5.08 -6.69
CA GLN A 137 -18.07 -6.54 -6.75
C GLN A 137 -18.33 -7.24 -5.40
N ARG A 138 -18.15 -6.55 -4.26
CA ARG A 138 -18.44 -7.10 -2.92
C ARG A 138 -19.92 -7.08 -2.55
N LEU A 139 -20.77 -6.49 -3.40
CA LEU A 139 -22.22 -6.37 -3.20
C LEU A 139 -23.01 -7.33 -4.13
N ILE A 140 -22.33 -8.28 -4.77
CA ILE A 140 -22.86 -9.32 -5.66
C ILE A 140 -22.60 -10.68 -5.01
#